data_AF-A0A2N7S504-F1
#
_entry.id   AF-A0A2N7S504-F1
#
_cell.length_a   1.000
_cell.length_b   1.000
_cell.length_c   1.000
_cell.angle_alpha   90.00
_cell.angle_beta   90.00
_cell.angle_gamma   90.00
#
_symmetry.space_group_name_H-M   'P 1'
#
loop_
_entity.id
_entity.type
_entity.pdbx_description
1 polymer ?
#
loop_
_entity_poly.entity_id
_entity_poly.type
_entity_poly.pdbx_seq_one_letter_code
_entity_poly.pdbx_strand_id
1 'polypeptide(L)'
;MTAQMPIAVQATAQQGIRRLTRIRYRYFSYALRFADGREVHGLGWAEADKLLQGYRYPADASCTRHGAERHCPAFGAGAWVDYPYGRPLAQQ
;
A
#
# COMPACT_ATOMS: atom_id res chain seq x y z
N MET A 1 -13.36 0.21 20.80
CA MET A 1 -13.75 -0.06 19.41
C MET A 1 -12.60 -0.81 18.76
N THR A 2 -12.80 -2.07 18.39
CA THR A 2 -11.80 -2.84 17.62
C THR A 2 -11.68 -2.17 16.25
N ALA A 3 -10.51 -1.59 15.95
CA ALA A 3 -10.25 -1.08 14.60
C ALA A 3 -10.32 -2.27 13.64
N GLN A 4 -11.29 -2.25 12.74
CA GLN A 4 -11.47 -3.28 11.73
C GLN A 4 -10.22 -3.32 10.85
N MET A 5 -9.67 -4.52 10.63
CA MET A 5 -8.45 -4.67 9.82
C MET A 5 -8.76 -4.46 8.33
N PRO A 6 -7.83 -3.85 7.58
CA PRO A 6 -7.89 -3.86 6.12
C PRO A 6 -7.82 -5.29 5.59
N ILE A 7 -8.49 -5.55 4.48
CA ILE A 7 -8.46 -6.84 3.76
C ILE A 7 -7.61 -6.76 2.49
N ALA A 8 -7.40 -5.55 1.96
CA ALA A 8 -6.60 -5.35 0.77
C ALA A 8 -5.86 -4.01 0.78
N VAL A 9 -4.74 -3.97 0.07
CA VAL A 9 -3.90 -2.79 -0.12
C VAL A 9 -3.57 -2.62 -1.59
N GLN A 10 -3.56 -1.39 -2.08
CA GLN A 10 -3.09 -1.04 -3.41
C GLN A 10 -2.02 0.05 -3.28
N ALA A 11 -0.92 -0.09 -4.01
CA ALA A 11 0.08 0.97 -4.14
C ALA A 11 -0.13 1.74 -5.45
N THR A 12 0.05 3.06 -5.40
CA THR A 12 0.07 3.95 -6.56
C THR A 12 1.45 4.58 -6.69
N ALA A 13 2.14 4.30 -7.80
CA ALA A 13 3.46 4.82 -8.07
C ALA A 13 3.38 6.22 -8.69
N GLN A 14 4.16 7.13 -8.13
CA GLN A 14 4.41 8.46 -8.67
C GLN A 14 5.92 8.63 -8.90
N GLN A 15 6.27 9.52 -9.83
CA GLN A 15 7.66 9.84 -10.13
C GLN A 15 8.02 11.22 -9.59
N GLY A 16 9.20 11.30 -8.98
CA GLY A 16 9.82 12.54 -8.55
C GLY A 16 11.22 12.69 -9.14
N ILE A 17 11.74 13.90 -9.13
CA ILE A 17 13.14 14.20 -9.44
C ILE A 17 13.77 14.85 -8.20
N ARG A 18 14.88 14.29 -7.73
CA ARG A 18 15.71 14.96 -6.72
C ARG A 18 16.32 16.20 -7.36
N ARG A 19 15.98 17.39 -6.86
CA ARG A 19 16.40 18.67 -7.47
C ARG A 19 17.91 18.80 -7.62
N LEU A 20 18.68 18.40 -6.60
CA LEU A 20 20.13 18.59 -6.57
C LEU A 20 20.89 17.59 -7.47
N THR A 21 20.49 16.32 -7.46
CA THR A 21 21.21 15.26 -8.19
C THR A 21 20.58 14.93 -9.55
N ARG A 22 19.40 15.47 -9.84
CA ARG A 22 18.55 15.13 -11.00
C ARG A 22 18.21 13.64 -11.12
N ILE A 23 18.41 12.86 -10.05
CA ILE A 23 18.07 11.44 -10.01
C ILE A 23 16.55 11.30 -9.92
N ARG A 24 15.96 10.54 -10.85
CA ARG A 24 14.55 10.14 -10.81
C ARG A 24 14.35 9.12 -9.71
N TYR A 25 13.30 9.28 -8.92
CA TYR A 25 12.91 8.31 -7.91
C TYR A 25 11.42 8.03 -8.01
N ARG A 26 11.06 6.82 -7.60
CA ARG A 26 9.68 6.39 -7.47
C ARG A 26 9.29 6.52 -6.00
N TYR A 27 8.10 7.05 -5.75
CA TYR A 27 7.50 7.04 -4.43
C TYR A 27 6.05 6.55 -4.55
N PHE A 28 5.49 6.13 -3.42
CA PHE A 28 4.20 5.46 -3.39
C PHE A 28 3.23 6.18 -2.47
N SER A 29 1.98 6.21 -2.89
CA SER A 29 0.83 6.37 -2.00
C SER A 29 0.05 5.06 -1.95
N TYR A 30 -0.75 4.88 -0.91
CA TYR A 30 -1.49 3.65 -0.68
C TYR A 30 -2.99 3.91 -0.64
N ALA A 31 -3.75 2.90 -1.05
CA ALA A 31 -5.15 2.75 -0.77
C ALA A 31 -5.39 1.45 0.02
N LEU A 32 -6.26 1.51 1.01
CA LEU A 32 -6.62 0.39 1.89
C LEU A 32 -8.13 0.13 1.75
N ARG A 33 -8.50 -1.14 1.56
CA ARG A 33 -9.89 -1.59 1.51
C ARG A 33 -10.22 -2.40 2.77
N PHE A 34 -11.37 -2.13 3.36
CA PHE A 34 -11.90 -2.81 4.54
C PHE A 34 -13.03 -3.78 4.15
N ALA A 35 -13.34 -4.73 5.03
CA ALA A 35 -14.35 -5.76 4.74
C ALA A 35 -15.79 -5.21 4.62
N ASP A 36 -16.04 -4.00 5.13
CA ASP A 36 -17.30 -3.27 4.97
C ASP A 36 -17.42 -2.58 3.60
N GLY A 37 -16.41 -2.71 2.73
CA GLY A 37 -16.35 -2.07 1.42
C GLY A 37 -15.79 -0.65 1.45
N ARG A 38 -15.46 -0.10 2.62
CA ARG A 38 -14.84 1.22 2.72
C ARG A 38 -13.43 1.18 2.14
N GLU A 39 -13.08 2.20 1.37
CA GLU A 39 -11.73 2.44 0.88
C GLU A 39 -11.19 3.77 1.41
N VAL A 40 -9.90 3.79 1.75
CA VAL A 40 -9.18 4.98 2.18
C VAL A 40 -7.98 5.14 1.27
N HIS A 41 -7.87 6.27 0.57
CA HIS A 41 -6.88 6.52 -0.48
C HIS A 41 -5.89 7.63 -0.10
N GLY A 42 -4.84 7.77 -0.91
CA GLY A 42 -3.88 8.88 -0.79
C GLY A 42 -3.01 8.80 0.46
N LEU A 43 -2.89 7.61 1.06
CA LEU A 43 -2.16 7.42 2.30
C LEU A 43 -0.66 7.44 2.04
N GLY A 44 0.07 8.14 2.89
CA GLY A 44 1.52 8.01 2.97
C GLY A 44 1.92 6.69 3.64
N TRP A 45 3.24 6.44 3.69
CA TRP A 45 3.79 5.24 4.32
C TRP A 45 3.37 5.11 5.79
N ALA A 46 3.44 6.20 6.57
CA ALA A 46 3.17 6.18 8.00
C ALA A 46 1.68 5.94 8.31
N GLU A 47 0.78 6.56 7.55
CA GLU A 47 -0.66 6.37 7.70
C GLU A 47 -1.08 4.95 7.30
N ALA A 48 -0.52 4.42 6.21
CA ALA A 48 -0.76 3.05 5.78
C ALA A 48 -0.27 2.04 6.84
N ASP A 49 0.95 2.21 7.35
CA ASP A 49 1.53 1.33 8.37
C ASP A 49 0.69 1.34 9.67
N LYS A 50 0.22 2.51 10.10
CA LYS A 50 -0.69 2.65 11.24
C LYS A 50 -2.00 1.89 11.05
N LEU A 51 -2.63 2.00 9.88
CA LEU A 51 -3.90 1.33 9.57
C LEU A 51 -3.75 -0.18 9.41
N LEU A 52 -2.57 -0.65 8.97
CA LEU A 52 -2.18 -2.06 8.96
C LEU A 52 -1.75 -2.56 10.35
N GLN A 53 -1.80 -1.71 11.37
CA GLN A 53 -1.32 -1.99 12.72
C GLN A 53 0.14 -2.48 12.72
N GLY A 54 1.03 -1.89 11.92
CA GLY A 54 2.43 -2.31 11.79
C GLY A 54 3.21 -2.31 13.10
N TYR A 55 2.83 -1.50 14.08
CA TYR A 55 3.39 -1.60 15.44
C TYR A 55 3.08 -2.94 16.13
N ARG A 56 1.89 -3.49 15.91
CA ARG A 56 1.42 -4.76 16.48
C ARG A 56 1.76 -5.97 15.60
N TYR A 57 1.68 -5.80 14.28
CA TYR A 57 1.92 -6.84 13.28
C TYR A 57 2.93 -6.36 12.21
N PRO A 58 4.21 -6.16 12.58
CA PRO A 58 5.20 -5.55 11.69
C PRO A 58 5.50 -6.40 10.46
N ALA A 59 5.52 -7.72 10.60
CA ALA A 59 5.75 -8.64 9.49
C ALA A 59 4.63 -8.57 8.45
N ASP A 60 3.38 -8.57 8.90
CA ASP A 60 2.18 -8.52 8.05
C ASP A 60 2.09 -7.19 7.29
N ALA A 61 2.28 -6.07 8.00
CA ALA A 61 2.28 -4.75 7.39
C ALA A 61 3.41 -4.61 6.34
N SER A 62 4.61 -5.10 6.68
CA SER A 62 5.76 -5.12 5.77
C SER A 62 5.52 -6.01 4.55
N CYS A 63 5.04 -7.24 4.72
CA CYS A 63 4.76 -8.16 3.63
C CYS A 63 3.70 -7.61 2.69
N THR A 64 2.60 -7.11 3.24
CA THR A 64 1.50 -6.51 2.47
C THR A 64 1.96 -5.32 1.66
N ARG A 65 2.71 -4.40 2.29
CA ARG A 65 3.22 -3.20 1.62
C ARG A 65 4.21 -3.55 0.50
N HIS A 66 5.19 -4.40 0.76
CA HIS A 66 6.14 -4.82 -0.25
C HIS A 66 5.46 -5.59 -1.39
N GLY A 67 4.43 -6.38 -1.10
CA GLY A 67 3.59 -7.02 -2.10
C GLY A 67 2.89 -5.99 -3.01
N ALA A 68 2.24 -5.00 -2.40
CA ALA A 68 1.57 -3.93 -3.13
C ALA A 68 2.55 -3.15 -4.03
N GLU A 69 3.71 -2.79 -3.52
CA GLU A 69 4.76 -2.08 -4.27
C GLU A 69 5.34 -2.93 -5.41
N ARG A 70 5.59 -4.23 -5.17
CA ARG A 70 6.10 -5.19 -6.15
C ARG A 70 5.14 -5.34 -7.33
N HIS A 71 3.84 -5.36 -7.07
CA HIS A 71 2.78 -5.51 -8.08
C HIS A 71 2.26 -4.17 -8.62
N CYS A 72 2.93 -3.06 -8.28
CA CYS A 72 2.60 -1.75 -8.79
C CYS A 72 3.42 -1.43 -10.06
N PRO A 73 2.81 -0.87 -11.12
CA PRO A 73 3.52 -0.47 -12.34
C PRO A 73 4.51 0.68 -12.07
N ALA A 74 5.31 1.01 -13.09
CA ALA A 74 6.27 2.11 -13.00
C ALA A 74 5.63 3.48 -12.72
N PHE A 75 4.38 3.69 -13.12
CA PHE A 75 3.58 4.87 -12.85
C PHE A 75 2.09 4.49 -12.79
N GLY A 76 1.33 5.08 -11.86
CA GLY A 76 -0.09 4.81 -11.67
C GLY A 76 -0.40 3.73 -10.63
N ALA A 77 -1.67 3.35 -10.55
CA ALA A 77 -2.18 2.40 -9.56
C ALA A 77 -1.84 0.95 -9.93
N GLY A 78 -1.43 0.16 -8.93
CA GLY A 78 -1.13 -1.26 -9.05
C GLY A 78 -2.34 -2.16 -8.87
N ALA A 79 -2.10 -3.48 -8.83
CA ALA A 79 -3.11 -4.42 -8.40
C ALA A 79 -3.41 -4.26 -6.91
N TRP A 80 -4.63 -4.59 -6.51
CA TRP A 80 -4.94 -4.84 -5.10
C TRP A 80 -4.26 -6.14 -4.66
N VAL A 81 -3.64 -6.11 -3.48
CA VAL A 81 -3.06 -7.28 -2.82
C VAL A 81 -3.78 -7.57 -1.52
N ASP A 82 -3.82 -8.82 -1.09
CA ASP A 82 -4.42 -9.21 0.17
C ASP A 82 -3.58 -8.76 1.38
N TYR A 83 -4.27 -8.48 2.49
CA TYR A 83 -3.66 -8.49 3.81
C TYR A 83 -3.92 -9.85 4.48
N PRO A 84 -2.94 -10.49 5.13
CA PRO A 84 -1.59 -9.99 5.43
C PRO A 84 -0.48 -10.43 4.46
N TYR A 85 -0.80 -11.15 3.38
CA TYR A 85 0.23 -11.86 2.60
C TYR A 85 0.81 -11.07 1.42
N GLY A 86 0.18 -9.96 1.02
CA GLY A 86 0.65 -9.11 -0.07
C GLY A 86 0.61 -9.79 -1.44
N ARG A 87 -0.26 -10.79 -1.64
CA ARG A 87 -0.46 -11.47 -2.92
C ARG A 87 -1.55 -10.76 -3.72
N PRO A 88 -1.43 -10.68 -5.05
CA PRO A 88 -2.48 -10.09 -5.88
C PRO A 88 -3.83 -10.77 -5.64
N LEU A 89 -4.86 -9.97 -5.40
CA LEU A 89 -6.23 -10.45 -5.48
C LEU A 89 -6.54 -10.73 -6.95
N ALA A 90 -7.07 -11.91 -7.25
CA ALA A 90 -7.53 -12.21 -8.60
C ALA A 90 -8.55 -11.14 -9.01
N GLN A 91 -8.32 -10.50 -10.15
CA GLN A 91 -9.30 -9.59 -10.74
C GLN A 91 -10.52 -10.44 -11.09
N GLN A 92 -11.60 -10.29 -10.32
CA GLN A 92 -12.92 -10.79 -10.70
C GLN A 92 -13.51 -9.90 -11.79
#